data_AF-A0A5D3AX51-F1
#
_entry.id   AF-A0A5D3AX51-F1
#
_cell.length_a   1.000
_cell.length_b   1.000
_cell.length_c   1.000
_cell.angle_alpha   90.00
_cell.angle_beta   90.00
_cell.angle_gamma   90.00
#
_symmetry.space_group_name_H-M   'P 1'
#
loop_
_entity.id
_entity.type
_entity.pdbx_description
1 polymer ?
#
loop_
_entity_poly.entity_id
_entity_poly.type
_entity_poly.pdbx_seq_one_letter_code
_entity_poly.pdbx_strand_id
1 'polypeptide(L)'
;MPQELVSSEEFLTKLGQCFSDPSSSSSVGLTHKRLTHTDADVEMKSEEESGDGPEYEVLIRCTQGDNKFSARIPASSLPTFHAAYGTLLKTSMAPLMRKRDKKKEKARAEVLANKRKELYVDVDVGAEGKRGKGSRQRQRKIQAQRKKVEERERVEAREAERKAEL
;
A
#
# COMPACT_ATOMS: atom_id res chain seq x y z
N MET A 1 -1.05 -26.34 13.65
CA MET A 1 -1.56 -26.84 12.35
C MET A 1 -3.03 -26.44 12.25
N PRO A 2 -3.52 -25.97 11.08
CA PRO A 2 -4.96 -25.79 10.89
C PRO A 2 -5.65 -27.14 11.10
N GLN A 3 -6.72 -27.16 11.90
CA GLN A 3 -7.38 -28.41 12.29
C GLN A 3 -8.42 -28.85 11.25
N GLU A 4 -8.93 -27.92 10.44
CA GLU A 4 -10.02 -28.18 9.51
C GLU A 4 -9.73 -27.59 8.12
N LEU A 5 -9.90 -28.42 7.08
CA LEU A 5 -9.92 -27.99 5.68
C LEU A 5 -11.38 -27.87 5.24
N VAL A 6 -11.74 -26.69 4.73
CA VAL A 6 -13.11 -26.25 4.52
C VAL A 6 -13.27 -25.75 3.08
N SER A 7 -14.47 -25.84 2.51
CA SER A 7 -14.75 -25.30 1.17
C SER A 7 -14.65 -23.75 1.15
N SER A 8 -14.53 -23.17 -0.05
CA SER A 8 -14.39 -21.72 -0.22
C SER A 8 -15.62 -20.95 0.31
N GLU A 9 -16.83 -21.48 0.12
CA GLU A 9 -18.06 -20.85 0.60
C GLU A 9 -18.20 -20.95 2.12
N GLU A 10 -17.96 -22.14 2.68
CA GLU A 10 -17.98 -22.36 4.13
C GLU A 10 -16.88 -21.57 4.85
N PHE A 11 -15.75 -21.32 4.20
CA PHE A 11 -14.70 -20.45 4.74
C PHE A 11 -15.22 -19.02 4.95
N LEU A 12 -15.98 -18.48 3.99
CA LEU A 12 -16.55 -17.13 4.09
C LEU A 12 -17.62 -17.05 5.18
N THR A 13 -18.46 -18.07 5.33
CA THR A 13 -19.49 -18.09 6.37
C THR A 13 -18.89 -18.16 7.76
N LYS A 14 -17.92 -19.07 7.99
CA LYS A 14 -17.17 -19.17 9.25
C LYS A 14 -16.39 -17.89 9.56
N LEU A 15 -15.76 -17.29 8.55
CA LEU A 15 -15.05 -16.01 8.73
C LEU A 15 -16.00 -14.87 9.11
N GLY A 16 -17.20 -14.82 8.53
CA GLY A 16 -18.23 -13.86 8.92
C GLY A 16 -18.63 -14.01 10.38
N GLN A 17 -18.80 -15.26 10.85
CA GLN A 17 -19.09 -15.55 12.25
C GLN A 17 -17.98 -15.07 13.18
N CYS A 18 -16.71 -15.30 12.82
CA CYS A 18 -15.55 -14.83 13.57
C CYS A 18 -15.57 -13.30 13.81
N PHE A 19 -15.99 -12.51 12.81
CA PHE A 19 -16.08 -11.06 12.95
C PHE A 19 -17.32 -10.59 13.72
N SER A 20 -18.39 -11.38 13.71
CA SER A 20 -19.64 -11.03 14.40
C SER A 20 -19.65 -11.37 15.88
N ASP A 21 -18.77 -12.27 16.35
CA ASP A 21 -18.75 -12.75 17.73
C ASP A 21 -18.21 -11.66 18.70
N PRO A 22 -19.08 -11.03 19.51
CA PRO A 22 -18.70 -9.96 20.43
C PRO A 22 -18.01 -10.48 21.69
N SER A 23 -18.01 -11.80 21.92
CA SER A 23 -17.39 -12.46 23.07
C SER A 23 -15.89 -12.67 22.87
N SER A 24 -15.46 -12.68 21.60
CA SER A 24 -14.06 -12.90 21.25
C SER A 24 -13.23 -11.62 21.41
N SER A 25 -12.60 -11.45 22.57
CA SER A 25 -11.53 -10.43 22.76
C SER A 25 -10.24 -10.77 21.98
N SER A 26 -10.30 -11.76 21.08
CA SER A 26 -9.16 -12.30 20.36
C SER A 26 -9.02 -11.66 18.98
N SER A 27 -7.79 -11.57 18.51
CA SER A 27 -7.50 -11.10 17.15
C SER A 27 -7.77 -12.21 16.14
N VAL A 28 -8.33 -11.84 14.99
CA VAL A 28 -8.51 -12.73 13.84
C VAL A 28 -7.26 -12.64 12.96
N GLY A 29 -6.47 -13.72 12.94
CA GLY A 29 -5.29 -13.86 12.09
C GLY A 29 -5.66 -14.46 10.74
N LEU A 30 -5.31 -13.78 9.64
CA LEU A 30 -5.51 -14.25 8.28
C LEU A 30 -4.16 -14.38 7.57
N THR A 31 -3.92 -15.53 6.94
CA THR A 31 -2.69 -15.75 6.15
C THR A 31 -3.06 -16.23 4.76
N HIS A 32 -2.46 -15.62 3.74
CA HIS A 32 -2.55 -16.06 2.35
C HIS A 32 -1.18 -16.59 1.94
N LYS A 33 -1.11 -17.83 1.46
CA LYS A 33 0.14 -18.43 0.98
C LYS A 33 -0.11 -19.15 -0.33
N ARG A 34 0.85 -19.04 -1.25
CA ARG A 34 0.89 -19.89 -2.45
C ARG A 34 1.06 -21.35 -2.04
N LEU A 35 0.18 -22.22 -2.52
CA LEU A 35 0.30 -23.65 -2.31
C LEU A 35 1.20 -24.23 -3.41
N THR A 36 2.44 -24.55 -3.05
CA THR A 36 3.44 -25.11 -3.99
C THR A 36 3.64 -26.61 -3.84
N HIS A 37 3.18 -27.18 -2.73
CA HIS A 37 3.37 -28.59 -2.39
C HIS A 37 2.04 -29.16 -1.91
N THR A 38 1.55 -30.17 -2.61
CA THR A 38 0.52 -31.08 -2.11
C THR A 38 1.18 -32.05 -1.12
N ASP A 39 0.42 -32.58 -0.16
CA ASP A 39 0.90 -33.41 0.96
C ASP A 39 1.55 -34.77 0.57
N ALA A 40 1.85 -34.98 -0.72
CA ALA A 40 2.56 -36.13 -1.25
C ALA A 40 4.05 -35.79 -1.46
N ASP A 41 4.90 -36.82 -1.36
CA ASP A 41 6.33 -36.73 -1.64
C ASP A 41 6.53 -36.12 -3.05
N VAL A 42 7.17 -34.95 -3.09
CA VAL A 42 7.17 -34.11 -4.30
C VAL A 42 8.21 -34.69 -5.26
N GLU A 43 7.76 -35.37 -6.31
CA GLU A 43 8.59 -35.64 -7.47
C GLU A 43 9.03 -34.30 -8.08
N MET A 44 10.34 -34.01 -8.03
CA MET A 44 10.97 -32.86 -8.65
C MET A 44 10.89 -32.99 -10.17
N LYS A 45 9.72 -32.68 -10.77
CA LYS A 45 9.59 -32.61 -12.23
C LYS A 45 10.28 -31.33 -12.72
N SER A 46 11.26 -31.52 -13.59
CA SER A 46 11.96 -30.49 -14.34
C SER A 46 10.95 -29.63 -15.10
N GLU A 47 11.05 -28.32 -14.92
CA GLU A 47 10.23 -27.29 -15.56
C GLU A 47 10.45 -27.30 -17.08
N GLU A 48 9.64 -28.06 -17.82
CA GLU A 48 9.44 -27.83 -19.26
C GLU A 48 7.94 -27.94 -19.61
N GLU A 49 7.50 -27.00 -20.44
CA GLU A 49 6.24 -26.93 -21.20
C GLU A 49 4.96 -26.43 -20.53
N SER A 50 4.78 -25.10 -20.54
CA SER A 50 3.69 -24.40 -21.26
C SER A 50 3.90 -22.88 -21.16
N GLY A 51 3.61 -22.11 -22.21
CA GLY A 51 3.96 -20.68 -22.33
C GLY A 51 3.23 -19.71 -21.40
N ASP A 52 2.46 -20.22 -20.43
CA ASP A 52 1.90 -19.45 -19.31
C ASP A 52 2.48 -20.06 -18.03
N GLY A 53 2.95 -19.23 -17.09
CA GLY A 53 3.65 -19.72 -15.90
C GLY A 53 2.79 -20.69 -15.07
N PRO A 54 3.39 -21.46 -14.15
CA PRO A 54 2.64 -22.43 -13.34
C PRO A 54 1.48 -21.75 -12.60
N GLU A 55 0.25 -22.22 -12.86
CA GLU A 55 -0.93 -21.82 -12.10
C GLU A 55 -0.86 -22.43 -10.69
N TYR A 56 -0.98 -21.59 -9.67
CA TYR A 56 -0.90 -22.03 -8.29
C TYR A 56 -2.21 -21.79 -7.55
N GLU A 57 -2.58 -22.75 -6.72
CA GLU A 57 -3.65 -22.56 -5.75
C GLU A 57 -3.21 -21.65 -4.59
N VAL A 58 -4.17 -20.94 -4.01
CA VAL A 58 -3.95 -20.11 -2.83
C VAL A 58 -4.50 -20.82 -1.61
N LEU A 59 -3.64 -21.04 -0.62
CA LEU A 59 -4.03 -21.50 0.71
C LEU A 59 -4.34 -20.28 1.59
N ILE A 60 -5.59 -20.18 2.04
CA ILE A 60 -6.01 -19.19 3.01
C ILE A 60 -6.24 -19.88 4.36
N ARG A 61 -5.75 -19.27 5.44
CA ARG A 61 -5.94 -19.78 6.81
C ARG A 61 -6.45 -18.66 7.71
N CYS A 62 -7.43 -19.01 8.52
CA CYS A 62 -7.98 -18.16 9.56
C CYS A 62 -7.65 -18.76 10.94
N THR A 63 -7.25 -17.90 11.88
CA THR A 63 -6.98 -18.27 13.27
C THR A 63 -7.63 -17.27 14.21
N GLN A 64 -8.52 -17.74 15.07
CA GLN A 64 -9.13 -16.95 16.15
C GLN A 64 -9.09 -17.77 17.44
N GLY A 65 -8.01 -17.61 18.22
CA GLY A 65 -7.75 -18.46 19.38
C GLY A 65 -7.65 -19.94 19.00
N ASP A 66 -8.62 -20.73 19.47
CA ASP A 66 -8.70 -22.17 19.19
C ASP A 66 -9.39 -22.50 17.85
N ASN A 67 -10.17 -21.57 17.30
CA ASN A 67 -10.81 -21.75 16.00
C ASN A 67 -9.79 -21.58 14.87
N LYS A 68 -9.41 -22.67 14.21
CA LYS A 68 -8.39 -22.70 13.14
C LYS A 68 -8.86 -23.51 11.93
N PHE A 69 -9.22 -22.81 10.87
CA PHE A 69 -9.70 -23.41 9.63
C PHE A 69 -8.96 -22.86 8.42
N SER A 70 -8.96 -23.63 7.32
CA SER A 70 -8.24 -23.31 6.10
C SER A 70 -9.04 -23.69 4.86
N ALA A 71 -8.79 -22.99 3.75
CA ALA A 71 -9.40 -23.29 2.45
C ALA A 71 -8.35 -23.21 1.34
N ARG A 72 -8.46 -24.11 0.36
CA ARG A 72 -7.69 -24.08 -0.89
C ARG A 72 -8.55 -23.43 -1.96
N ILE A 73 -8.01 -22.43 -2.63
CA ILE A 73 -8.71 -21.69 -3.68
C ILE A 73 -7.94 -21.86 -5.00
N PRO A 74 -8.57 -22.45 -6.02
CA PRO A 74 -7.95 -22.58 -7.32
C PRO A 74 -7.84 -21.22 -8.00
N ALA A 75 -6.83 -21.06 -8.86
CA ALA A 75 -6.61 -19.82 -9.61
C ALA A 75 -7.84 -19.41 -10.44
N SER A 76 -8.59 -20.38 -10.97
CA SER A 76 -9.81 -20.18 -11.78
C SER A 76 -10.96 -19.51 -11.02
N SER A 77 -11.14 -19.79 -9.73
CA SER A 77 -12.19 -19.19 -8.90
C SER A 77 -11.68 -18.06 -7.99
N LEU A 78 -10.40 -17.69 -8.10
CA LEU A 78 -9.80 -16.63 -7.31
C LEU A 78 -10.51 -15.28 -7.49
N PRO A 79 -10.88 -14.82 -8.70
CA PRO A 79 -11.54 -13.52 -8.86
C PRO A 79 -12.91 -13.44 -8.17
N THR A 80 -13.71 -14.51 -8.26
CA THR A 80 -15.04 -14.59 -7.65
C THR A 80 -14.93 -14.66 -6.13
N PHE A 81 -13.99 -15.46 -5.63
CA PHE A 81 -13.69 -15.53 -4.20
C PHE A 81 -13.24 -14.16 -3.66
N HIS A 82 -12.32 -13.47 -4.34
CA HIS A 82 -11.83 -12.15 -3.93
C HIS A 82 -12.93 -11.09 -3.88
N ALA A 83 -13.90 -11.15 -4.80
CA ALA A 83 -15.04 -10.24 -4.77
C ALA A 83 -15.88 -10.46 -3.50
N ALA A 84 -16.28 -11.70 -3.22
CA ALA A 84 -17.06 -12.03 -2.03
C ALA A 84 -16.29 -11.76 -0.73
N TYR A 85 -15.04 -12.22 -0.65
CA TYR A 85 -14.14 -11.99 0.48
C TYR A 85 -13.90 -10.50 0.74
N GLY A 86 -13.64 -9.72 -0.31
CA GLY A 86 -13.43 -8.28 -0.21
C GLY A 86 -14.68 -7.53 0.25
N THR A 87 -15.87 -7.95 -0.19
CA THR A 87 -17.13 -7.39 0.34
C THR A 87 -17.34 -7.73 1.81
N LEU A 88 -17.04 -8.95 2.22
CA LEU A 88 -17.16 -9.39 3.62
C LEU A 88 -16.25 -8.56 4.53
N LEU A 89 -14.96 -8.40 4.17
CA LEU A 89 -14.01 -7.60 4.95
C LEU A 89 -14.41 -6.13 5.06
N LYS A 90 -14.89 -5.53 3.96
CA LYS A 90 -15.35 -4.14 3.99
C LYS A 90 -16.55 -4.00 4.93
N THR A 91 -17.52 -4.90 4.82
CA THR A 91 -18.73 -4.85 5.67
C THR A 91 -18.40 -5.09 7.14
N SER A 92 -17.51 -6.03 7.46
CA SER A 92 -17.16 -6.33 8.85
C SER A 92 -16.23 -5.29 9.49
N MET A 93 -15.22 -4.80 8.77
CA MET A 93 -14.18 -3.95 9.34
C MET A 93 -14.48 -2.44 9.22
N ALA A 94 -15.11 -1.99 8.13
CA ALA A 94 -15.29 -0.55 7.88
C ALA A 94 -16.07 0.19 8.98
N PRO A 95 -17.12 -0.39 9.62
CA PRO A 95 -17.80 0.25 10.75
C PRO A 95 -16.92 0.41 12.00
N LEU A 96 -15.95 -0.50 12.18
CA LEU A 96 -15.07 -0.55 13.36
C LEU A 96 -13.84 0.35 13.19
N MET A 97 -13.46 0.67 11.95
CA MET A 97 -12.30 1.51 11.68
C MET A 97 -12.61 2.99 11.87
N ARG A 98 -11.59 3.74 12.35
CA ARG A 98 -11.68 5.20 12.42
C ARG A 98 -11.90 5.78 11.03
N LYS A 99 -12.82 6.74 10.93
CA LYS A 99 -13.06 7.48 9.69
C LYS A 99 -11.77 8.14 9.24
N ARG A 100 -11.48 8.05 7.95
CA ARG A 100 -10.36 8.75 7.33
C ARG A 100 -10.59 10.26 7.44
N ASP A 101 -9.66 10.98 8.06
CA ASP A 101 -9.70 12.44 8.17
C ASP A 101 -9.38 13.09 6.82
N LYS A 102 -10.33 13.02 5.88
CA LYS A 102 -10.18 13.55 4.51
C LYS A 102 -9.74 15.02 4.51
N LYS A 103 -10.20 15.81 5.49
CA LYS A 103 -9.79 17.21 5.65
C LYS A 103 -8.30 17.35 5.99
N LYS A 104 -7.79 16.53 6.91
CA LYS A 104 -6.38 16.56 7.34
C LYS A 104 -5.45 16.09 6.23
N GLU A 105 -5.85 15.05 5.50
CA GLU A 105 -5.08 14.56 4.36
C GLU A 105 -5.10 15.54 3.19
N LYS A 106 -6.25 16.10 2.85
CA LYS A 106 -6.36 17.14 1.82
C LYS A 106 -5.53 18.36 2.19
N ALA A 107 -5.58 18.82 3.43
CA ALA A 107 -4.73 19.92 3.90
C ALA A 107 -3.24 19.60 3.79
N ARG A 108 -2.82 18.37 4.13
CA ARG A 108 -1.42 17.93 3.94
C ARG A 108 -1.03 17.92 2.47
N ALA A 109 -1.90 17.41 1.59
CA ALA A 109 -1.66 17.38 0.15
C ALA A 109 -1.58 18.79 -0.44
N GLU A 110 -2.47 19.70 -0.03
CA GLU A 110 -2.44 21.11 -0.44
C GLU A 110 -1.19 21.83 0.05
N VAL A 111 -0.75 21.60 1.29
CA VAL A 111 0.51 22.17 1.81
C VAL A 111 1.70 21.66 1.00
N LEU A 112 1.75 20.37 0.67
CA LEU A 112 2.82 19.81 -0.16
C LEU A 112 2.78 20.36 -1.59
N ALA A 113 1.59 20.52 -2.17
CA ALA A 113 1.42 21.11 -3.49
C ALA A 113 1.83 22.59 -3.52
N ASN A 114 1.46 23.35 -2.50
CA ASN A 114 1.85 24.76 -2.36
C ASN A 114 3.36 24.90 -2.18
N LYS A 115 3.98 24.07 -1.32
CA LYS A 115 5.45 24.03 -1.19
C LYS A 115 6.14 23.73 -2.52
N ARG A 116 5.64 22.76 -3.28
CA ARG A 116 6.17 22.47 -4.62
C ARG A 116 6.03 23.67 -5.55
N LYS A 117 4.87 24.32 -5.59
CA LYS A 117 4.66 25.53 -6.40
C LYS A 117 5.61 26.66 -5.99
N GLU A 118 5.76 26.91 -4.69
CA GLU A 118 6.65 27.94 -4.14
C GLU A 118 8.12 27.71 -4.48
N LEU A 119 8.56 26.45 -4.58
CA LEU A 119 9.91 26.12 -5.03
C LEU A 119 10.15 26.62 -6.46
N TYR A 120 9.19 26.44 -7.37
CA TYR A 120 9.30 26.86 -8.78
C TYR A 120 9.03 28.35 -9.04
N VAL A 121 8.59 29.12 -8.04
CA VAL A 121 8.46 30.58 -8.16
C VAL A 121 9.79 31.28 -7.86
N ASP A 122 10.28 32.07 -8.80
CA ASP A 122 11.50 32.86 -8.66
C ASP A 122 11.33 34.06 -7.72
N VAL A 123 12.42 34.46 -7.07
CA VAL A 123 12.49 35.64 -6.20
C VAL A 123 12.78 36.88 -7.05
N ASP A 124 11.93 37.91 -6.93
CA ASP A 124 12.11 39.19 -7.63
C ASP A 124 13.35 39.96 -7.13
N VAL A 125 14.47 39.78 -7.84
CA VAL A 125 15.71 40.55 -7.67
C VAL A 125 15.68 41.77 -8.59
N GLY A 126 14.95 42.82 -8.19
CA GLY A 126 14.92 44.09 -8.91
C GLY A 126 16.31 44.75 -9.12
N ALA A 127 16.35 45.80 -9.94
CA ALA A 127 17.59 46.53 -10.26
C ALA A 127 18.07 47.47 -9.13
N GLU A 128 17.22 47.73 -8.15
CA GLU A 128 17.50 48.62 -7.01
C GLU A 128 18.51 48.03 -6.02
N GLY A 129 19.25 48.90 -5.33
CA GLY A 129 20.17 48.47 -4.27
C GLY A 129 21.43 47.74 -4.76
N LYS A 130 21.90 47.99 -5.99
CA LYS A 130 23.19 47.44 -6.47
C LYS A 130 24.40 47.92 -5.67
N ARG A 131 24.38 49.16 -5.15
CA ARG A 131 25.45 49.80 -4.35
C ARG A 131 24.81 50.66 -3.25
N GLY A 132 25.50 50.85 -2.12
CA GLY A 132 25.03 51.70 -1.02
C GLY A 132 23.82 51.14 -0.26
N LYS A 133 22.90 52.02 0.17
CA LYS A 133 21.69 51.65 0.93
C LYS A 133 20.85 50.65 0.11
N GLY A 134 20.57 49.47 0.67
CA GLY A 134 19.85 48.39 -0.01
C GLY A 134 20.72 47.24 -0.56
N SER A 135 22.05 47.39 -0.59
CA SER A 135 22.98 46.33 -1.05
C SER A 135 22.82 45.01 -0.29
N ARG A 136 22.72 45.09 1.05
CA ARG A 136 22.52 43.91 1.90
C ARG A 136 21.17 43.21 1.64
N GLN A 137 20.12 43.97 1.32
CA GLN A 137 18.81 43.40 1.00
C GLN A 137 18.86 42.67 -0.35
N ARG A 138 19.52 43.26 -1.35
CA ARG A 138 19.73 42.62 -2.65
C ARG A 138 20.55 41.34 -2.55
N GLN A 139 21.63 41.34 -1.77
CA GLN A 139 22.43 40.14 -1.50
C GLN A 139 21.61 39.01 -0.88
N ARG A 140 20.73 39.33 0.09
CA ARG A 140 19.81 38.34 0.68
C ARG A 140 18.85 37.74 -0.35
N LYS A 141 18.29 38.56 -1.25
CA LYS A 141 17.42 38.07 -2.34
C LYS A 141 18.16 37.16 -3.31
N ILE A 142 19.40 37.50 -3.68
CA ILE A 142 20.25 36.65 -4.54
C ILE A 142 20.55 35.32 -3.85
N GLN A 143 20.89 35.33 -2.57
CA GLN A 143 21.12 34.11 -1.80
C GLN A 143 19.84 33.25 -1.70
N ALA A 144 18.68 33.86 -1.50
CA ALA A 144 17.40 33.16 -1.49
C ALA A 144 17.09 32.51 -2.85
N GLN A 145 17.35 33.21 -3.95
CA GLN A 145 17.17 32.65 -5.29
C GLN A 145 18.11 31.46 -5.54
N ARG A 146 19.38 31.58 -5.16
CA ARG A 146 20.35 30.46 -5.26
C ARG A 146 19.91 29.23 -4.49
N LYS A 147 19.40 29.41 -3.26
CA LYS A 147 18.86 28.30 -2.45
C LYS A 147 17.68 27.63 -3.13
N LYS A 148 16.75 28.39 -3.73
CA LYS A 148 15.62 27.80 -4.47
C LYS A 148 16.07 27.00 -5.69
N VAL A 149 17.05 27.51 -6.44
CA VAL A 149 17.61 26.79 -7.61
C VAL A 149 18.26 25.47 -7.18
N GLU A 150 19.10 25.51 -6.14
CA GLU A 150 19.73 24.30 -5.58
C GLU A 150 18.69 23.28 -5.08
N GLU A 151 17.60 23.74 -4.45
CA GLU A 151 16.50 22.86 -4.04
C GLU A 151 15.74 22.26 -5.23
N ARG A 152 15.53 22.99 -6.33
CA ARG A 152 14.94 22.46 -7.57
C ARG A 152 15.81 21.37 -8.17
N GLU A 153 17.10 21.63 -8.33
CA GLU A 153 18.08 20.67 -8.87
C GLU A 153 18.11 19.38 -8.05
N ARG A 154 18.07 19.48 -6.71
CA ARG A 154 18.00 18.30 -5.82
C ARG A 154 16.70 17.51 -5.97
N VAL A 155 15.57 18.18 -6.20
CA VAL A 155 14.28 17.50 -6.40
C VAL A 155 14.24 16.80 -7.76
N GLU A 156 14.72 17.46 -8.81
CA GLU A 156 14.80 16.91 -10.17
C GLU A 156 15.77 15.71 -10.23
N ALA A 157 16.91 15.79 -9.56
CA ALA A 157 17.85 14.67 -9.45
C ALA A 157 17.21 13.43 -8.79
N ARG A 158 16.49 13.60 -7.68
CA ARG A 158 15.76 12.51 -7.01
C ARG A 158 14.59 11.95 -7.84
N GLU A 159 14.00 12.77 -8.72
CA GLU A 159 12.99 12.31 -9.66
C GLU A 159 13.59 11.50 -10.80
N ALA A 160 14.75 11.92 -11.32
CA ALA A 160 15.50 11.19 -12.32
C ALA A 160 16.00 9.83 -11.81
N GLU A 161 16.55 9.78 -10.60
CA GLU A 161 16.99 8.53 -9.95
C GLU A 161 15.84 7.53 -9.82
N ARG A 162 14.69 7.96 -9.28
CA ARG A 162 13.50 7.09 -9.16
C ARG A 162 12.96 6.61 -10.51
N LYS A 163 13.12 7.39 -11.57
CA LYS A 163 12.69 7.02 -12.92
C LYS A 163 13.66 6.04 -13.59
N ALA A 164 14.94 6.04 -13.19
CA ALA A 164 15.95 5.11 -13.69
C ALA A 164 15.90 3.73 -12.99
N GLU A 165 15.37 3.67 -11.77
CA GLU A 165 15.15 2.41 -11.02
C GLU A 165 13.88 1.64 -11.41
N LEU A 166 12.98 2.27 -12.19
CA LEU A 166 11.74 1.69 -12.73
C LEU A 166 11.95 1.19 -14.15
#